data_AF-A0A1Z5KH47-F1
#
_entry.id   AF-A0A1Z5KH47-F1
#
_cell.length_a   1.000
_cell.length_b   1.000
_cell.length_c   1.000
_cell.angle_alpha   90.00
_cell.angle_beta   90.00
_cell.angle_gamma   90.00
#
_symmetry.space_group_name_H-M   'P 1'
#
loop_
_entity.id
_entity.type
_entity.pdbx_description
1 polymer ?
#
loop_
_entity_poly.entity_id
_entity_poly.type
_entity_poly.pdbx_seq_one_letter_code
_entity_poly.pdbx_strand_id
1 'polypeptide(L)'
;MPLNPNRKFEKPKSRKEAALSCNILPEDSTMEAECTTVLLDTRSTASFIHCDLVPRRHWRKIKKTPFATKGGTFEAKHMVSLEIMLPELSTLKSVQWTFYVDESDKPLHGVLLGSDFLRHFGINCHYSTQTIVWGVSIVPMLSQKETEYLNITKHFVRDEYDDNPASKHV
;
A
#
# COMPACT_ATOMS: atom_id res chain seq x y z
N MET A 1 8.41 4.86 41.75
CA MET A 1 7.40 5.94 41.65
C MET A 1 6.02 5.32 41.81
N PRO A 2 5.14 5.82 42.68
CA PRO A 2 3.79 5.28 42.79
C PRO A 2 2.93 5.72 41.60
N LEU A 3 2.13 4.80 41.06
CA LEU A 3 1.16 5.06 39.99
C LEU A 3 0.01 5.91 40.55
N ASN A 4 -0.30 7.02 39.86
CA ASN A 4 -1.42 7.90 40.22
C ASN A 4 -2.77 7.20 39.93
N PRO A 5 -3.60 6.93 40.95
CA PRO A 5 -4.87 6.21 40.80
C PRO A 5 -5.97 7.01 40.07
N ASN A 6 -5.75 8.30 39.81
CA ASN A 6 -6.73 9.18 39.14
C ASN A 6 -6.43 9.42 37.65
N ARG A 7 -5.56 8.63 37.01
CA ARG A 7 -5.34 8.73 35.56
C ARG A 7 -6.56 8.15 34.84
N LYS A 8 -7.54 9.01 34.53
CA LYS A 8 -8.61 8.67 33.59
C LYS A 8 -7.94 8.19 32.30
N PHE A 9 -8.33 7.00 31.82
CA PHE A 9 -7.96 6.56 30.48
C PHE A 9 -8.58 7.56 29.50
N GLU A 10 -7.81 8.55 29.06
CA GLU A 10 -8.16 9.34 27.89
C GLU A 10 -8.38 8.36 26.75
N LYS A 11 -9.51 8.49 26.03
CA LYS A 11 -9.73 7.72 24.81
C LYS A 11 -8.49 7.91 23.94
N PRO A 12 -7.81 6.83 23.52
CA PRO A 12 -6.62 6.98 22.69
C PRO A 12 -6.99 7.81 21.47
N LYS A 13 -6.20 8.85 21.19
CA LYS A 13 -6.27 9.57 19.91
C LYS A 13 -6.33 8.52 18.79
N SER A 14 -7.16 8.76 17.78
CA SER A 14 -7.34 7.83 16.65
C SER A 14 -5.99 7.32 16.17
N ARG A 15 -5.80 6.00 16.19
CA ARG A 15 -4.54 5.36 15.79
C ARG A 15 -4.24 5.76 14.34
N LYS A 16 -3.06 6.37 14.14
CA LYS A 16 -2.53 6.65 12.81
C LYS A 16 -1.62 5.53 12.37
N GLU A 17 -1.69 5.21 11.09
CA GLU A 17 -0.96 4.15 10.44
C GLU A 17 -0.02 4.78 9.41
N ALA A 18 1.15 4.15 9.21
CA ALA A 18 2.08 4.59 8.20
C ALA A 18 1.56 4.16 6.82
N ALA A 19 0.49 4.79 6.37
CA ALA A 19 -0.15 4.54 5.09
C ALA A 19 -0.14 5.81 4.23
N LEU A 20 -0.17 5.63 2.92
CA LEU A 20 -0.20 6.69 1.90
C LEU A 20 -1.11 6.27 0.73
N SER A 21 -1.35 7.16 -0.22
CA SER A 21 -1.80 6.75 -1.54
C SER A 21 -0.62 6.29 -2.40
N CYS A 22 -0.92 5.47 -3.39
CA CYS A 22 0.02 4.93 -4.35
C CYS A 22 -0.63 4.92 -5.72
N ASN A 23 0.03 5.50 -6.70
CA ASN A 23 -0.36 5.41 -8.10
C ASN A 23 0.49 4.33 -8.76
N ILE A 24 -0.16 3.31 -9.32
CA ILE A 24 0.46 2.30 -10.17
C ILE A 24 0.42 2.85 -11.58
N LEU A 25 1.59 3.04 -12.18
CA LEU A 25 1.69 3.60 -13.52
C LEU A 25 1.54 2.48 -14.55
N PRO A 26 0.86 2.75 -15.68
CA PRO A 26 0.66 1.76 -16.72
C PRO A 26 1.99 1.40 -17.37
N GLU A 27 2.30 0.10 -17.45
CA GLU A 27 3.52 -0.40 -18.11
C GLU A 27 3.40 -0.33 -19.64
N ASP A 28 2.18 -0.51 -20.14
CA ASP A 28 1.85 -0.51 -21.56
C ASP A 28 0.46 0.11 -21.78
N SER A 29 0.08 0.32 -23.04
CA SER A 29 -1.21 0.91 -23.42
C SER A 29 -2.44 0.07 -23.04
N THR A 30 -2.24 -1.14 -22.52
CA THR A 30 -3.29 -2.06 -22.10
C THR A 30 -3.50 -2.06 -20.59
N MET A 31 -2.66 -1.35 -19.83
CA MET A 31 -2.86 -1.06 -18.42
C MET A 31 -3.44 0.34 -18.26
N GLU A 32 -4.37 0.49 -17.33
CA GLU A 32 -4.82 1.78 -16.85
C GLU A 32 -4.04 2.17 -15.60
N ALA A 33 -3.90 3.47 -15.35
CA ALA A 33 -3.32 3.95 -14.11
C ALA A 33 -4.28 3.67 -12.95
N GLU A 34 -3.82 2.92 -11.96
CA GLU A 34 -4.63 2.55 -10.80
C GLU A 34 -4.14 3.32 -9.57
N CYS A 35 -5.03 4.00 -8.85
CA CYS A 35 -4.71 4.61 -7.57
C CYS A 35 -5.19 3.73 -6.43
N THR A 36 -4.34 3.41 -5.46
CA THR A 36 -4.67 2.56 -4.31
C THR A 36 -4.04 3.08 -3.02
N THR A 37 -4.36 2.48 -1.87
CA THR A 37 -3.68 2.78 -0.61
C THR A 37 -2.52 1.83 -0.40
N VAL A 38 -1.46 2.34 0.22
CA VAL A 38 -0.26 1.57 0.53
C VAL A 38 0.01 1.60 2.03
N LEU A 39 0.36 0.45 2.60
CA LEU A 39 0.85 0.32 3.96
C LEU A 39 2.38 0.22 3.98
N LEU A 40 3.04 1.07 4.75
CA LEU A 40 4.47 0.98 5.02
C LEU A 40 4.68 0.07 6.24
N ASP A 41 5.05 -1.19 5.97
CA ASP A 41 5.22 -2.21 7.00
C ASP A 41 6.70 -2.54 7.23
N THR A 42 7.29 -1.89 8.23
CA THR A 42 8.67 -2.14 8.66
C THR A 42 8.91 -3.56 9.18
N ARG A 43 7.85 -4.31 9.50
CA ARG A 43 7.92 -5.70 9.99
C ARG A 43 7.81 -6.73 8.87
N SER A 44 7.42 -6.32 7.67
CA SER A 44 7.48 -7.18 6.49
C SER A 44 8.89 -7.16 5.89
N THR A 45 9.38 -8.32 5.47
CA THR A 45 10.67 -8.43 4.76
C THR A 45 10.52 -8.30 3.25
N ALA A 46 9.29 -8.25 2.75
CA ALA A 46 8.98 -8.17 1.33
C ALA A 46 7.82 -7.21 1.07
N SER A 47 7.77 -6.69 -0.15
CA SER A 47 6.68 -5.86 -0.62
C SER A 47 5.67 -6.67 -1.44
N PHE A 48 4.38 -6.40 -1.22
CA PHE A 48 3.26 -7.13 -1.82
C PHE A 48 2.33 -6.17 -2.57
N ILE A 49 1.67 -6.70 -3.59
CA ILE A 49 0.62 -6.01 -4.34
C ILE A 49 -0.57 -6.94 -4.54
N HIS A 50 -1.77 -6.42 -4.38
CA HIS A 50 -2.98 -7.21 -4.58
C HIS A 50 -3.21 -7.55 -6.06
N CYS A 51 -3.75 -8.75 -6.30
CA CYS A 51 -3.98 -9.27 -7.64
C CYS A 51 -4.92 -8.43 -8.50
N ASP A 52 -5.90 -7.74 -7.91
CA ASP A 52 -6.93 -7.01 -8.66
C ASP A 52 -6.41 -5.68 -9.24
N LEU A 53 -5.21 -5.28 -8.85
CA LEU A 53 -4.55 -4.05 -9.31
C LEU A 53 -3.67 -4.28 -10.54
N VAL A 54 -3.44 -5.55 -10.92
CA VAL A 54 -2.46 -5.90 -11.94
C VAL A 54 -3.00 -7.03 -12.80
N PRO A 55 -3.16 -6.83 -14.11
CA PRO A 55 -3.60 -7.89 -15.01
C PRO A 55 -2.68 -9.12 -14.95
N ARG A 56 -3.28 -10.31 -14.96
CA ARG A 56 -2.54 -11.59 -14.85
C ARG A 56 -1.43 -11.80 -15.88
N ARG A 57 -1.49 -11.12 -17.04
CA ARG A 57 -0.49 -11.23 -18.10
C ARG A 57 0.89 -10.67 -17.70
N HIS A 58 0.92 -9.71 -16.77
CA HIS A 58 2.16 -9.12 -16.25
C HIS A 58 2.79 -9.96 -15.13
N TRP A 59 2.09 -11.00 -14.66
CA TRP A 59 2.58 -11.81 -13.55
C TRP A 59 3.63 -12.81 -14.02
N ARG A 60 4.76 -12.83 -13.33
CA ARG A 60 5.80 -13.83 -13.50
C ARG A 60 5.65 -14.91 -12.44
N LYS A 61 5.52 -16.16 -12.89
CA LYS A 61 5.52 -17.33 -12.00
C LYS A 61 6.89 -17.50 -11.35
N ILE A 62 6.91 -17.75 -10.05
CA ILE A 62 8.12 -18.01 -9.27
C ILE A 62 8.01 -19.35 -8.55
N LYS A 63 9.14 -19.82 -8.01
CA LYS A 63 9.10 -20.89 -7.00
C LYS A 63 8.30 -20.37 -5.81
N LYS A 64 7.42 -21.22 -5.25
CA LYS A 64 6.65 -20.87 -4.06
C LYS A 64 7.58 -20.38 -2.95
N THR A 65 7.33 -19.16 -2.48
CA THR A 65 8.10 -18.52 -1.42
C THR A 65 7.19 -18.34 -0.21
N PRO A 66 7.48 -19.04 0.91
CA PRO A 66 6.71 -18.88 2.14
C PRO A 66 7.15 -17.63 2.91
N PHE A 67 6.18 -16.87 3.40
CA PHE A 67 6.35 -15.73 4.29
C PHE A 67 5.68 -16.04 5.63
N ALA A 68 6.47 -16.05 6.70
CA ALA A 68 5.96 -16.25 8.04
C ALA A 68 5.22 -14.99 8.50
N THR A 69 3.94 -15.14 8.84
CA THR A 69 3.12 -14.08 9.44
C THR A 69 2.62 -14.52 10.80
N LYS A 70 2.14 -13.58 11.62
CA LYS A 70 1.53 -13.91 12.91
C LYS A 70 0.29 -14.81 12.76
N GLY A 71 -0.40 -14.73 11.62
CA GLY A 71 -1.60 -15.52 11.32
C GLY A 71 -1.32 -16.86 10.64
N GLY A 72 -0.05 -17.21 10.38
CA GLY A 72 0.34 -18.41 9.65
C GLY A 72 1.31 -18.12 8.52
N THR A 73 1.49 -19.08 7.61
CA THR A 73 2.38 -18.91 6.45
C THR A 73 1.58 -18.43 5.25
N PHE A 74 1.98 -17.28 4.69
CA PHE A 74 1.49 -16.79 3.41
C PHE A 74 2.43 -17.28 2.30
N GLU A 75 1.91 -17.94 1.26
CA GLU A 75 2.73 -18.41 0.13
C GLU A 75 2.53 -17.54 -1.10
N ALA A 76 3.58 -16.86 -1.56
CA ALA A 76 3.58 -16.19 -2.85
C ALA A 76 4.08 -17.15 -3.95
N LYS A 77 3.37 -17.18 -5.08
CA LYS A 77 3.72 -17.99 -6.27
C LYS A 77 3.91 -17.13 -7.54
N HIS A 78 3.64 -15.83 -7.46
CA HIS A 78 3.81 -14.88 -8.54
C HIS A 78 4.51 -13.61 -8.06
N MET A 79 5.20 -12.93 -8.97
CA MET A 79 5.74 -11.60 -8.79
C MET A 79 5.39 -10.73 -9.99
N VAL A 80 5.43 -9.42 -9.80
CA VAL A 80 5.32 -8.46 -10.89
C VAL A 80 6.26 -7.28 -10.65
N SER A 81 6.79 -6.70 -11.73
CA SER A 81 7.64 -5.51 -11.67
C SER A 81 6.83 -4.34 -12.19
N LEU A 82 6.62 -3.32 -11.38
CA LEU A 82 5.77 -2.18 -11.73
C LEU A 82 6.46 -0.89 -11.37
N GLU A 83 6.09 0.16 -12.10
CA GLU A 83 6.44 1.52 -11.75
C GLU A 83 5.34 2.13 -10.87
N ILE A 84 5.72 2.66 -9.72
CA ILE A 84 4.78 3.28 -8.77
C ILE A 84 5.21 4.70 -8.42
N MET A 85 4.24 5.52 -8.03
CA MET A 85 4.45 6.87 -7.50
C MET A 85 3.75 7.01 -6.14
N LEU A 86 4.43 7.67 -5.20
CA LEU A 86 3.90 8.02 -3.88
C LEU A 86 3.68 9.54 -3.85
N PRO A 87 2.53 10.04 -4.34
CA PRO A 87 2.34 11.44 -4.69
C PRO A 87 2.47 12.39 -3.49
N GLU A 88 2.16 11.94 -2.28
CA GLU A 88 2.34 12.74 -1.07
C GLU A 88 3.82 13.00 -0.77
N LEU A 89 4.68 12.04 -1.08
CA LEU A 89 6.12 12.17 -0.84
C LEU A 89 6.83 12.81 -2.03
N SER A 90 6.40 12.55 -3.26
CA SER A 90 6.95 13.19 -4.45
C SER A 90 6.02 13.04 -5.64
N THR A 91 5.75 14.16 -6.32
CA THR A 91 4.99 14.19 -7.58
C THR A 91 5.86 14.00 -8.82
N LEU A 92 7.18 14.03 -8.67
CA LEU A 92 8.15 13.94 -9.78
C LEU A 92 8.92 12.62 -9.80
N LYS A 93 8.84 11.84 -8.73
CA LYS A 93 9.57 10.58 -8.60
C LYS A 93 8.63 9.41 -8.71
N SER A 94 8.79 8.65 -9.77
CA SER A 94 8.34 7.26 -9.85
C SER A 94 9.50 6.32 -9.51
N VAL A 95 9.16 5.11 -9.06
CA VAL A 95 10.15 4.08 -8.75
C VAL A 95 9.68 2.75 -9.31
N GLN A 96 10.60 2.01 -9.94
CA GLN A 96 10.34 0.65 -10.37
C GLN A 96 10.66 -0.31 -9.23
N TRP A 97 9.72 -1.20 -8.93
CA TRP A 97 9.88 -2.19 -7.87
C TRP A 97 9.26 -3.53 -8.23
N THR A 98 9.85 -4.61 -7.71
CA THR A 98 9.30 -5.96 -7.87
C THR A 98 8.51 -6.35 -6.63
N PHE A 99 7.24 -6.64 -6.81
CA PHE A 99 6.29 -7.04 -5.78
C PHE A 99 6.00 -8.54 -5.86
N TYR A 100 5.70 -9.15 -4.72
CA TYR A 100 4.99 -10.42 -4.68
C TYR A 100 3.50 -10.18 -4.85
N VAL A 101 2.84 -11.00 -5.67
CA VAL A 101 1.39 -10.87 -5.87
C VAL A 101 0.66 -11.53 -4.69
N ASP A 102 -0.22 -10.76 -4.07
CA ASP A 102 -1.17 -11.19 -3.05
C ASP A 102 -2.50 -11.58 -3.69
N GLU A 103 -2.83 -12.87 -3.60
CA GLU A 103 -4.06 -13.47 -4.11
C GLU A 103 -5.10 -13.67 -2.99
N SER A 104 -4.94 -13.01 -1.83
CA SER A 104 -5.92 -13.05 -0.75
C SER A 104 -7.18 -12.23 -1.05
N ASP A 105 -8.29 -12.61 -0.43
CA ASP A 105 -9.56 -11.90 -0.58
C ASP A 105 -9.57 -10.62 0.27
N LYS A 106 -9.96 -9.49 -0.35
CA LYS A 106 -10.30 -8.21 0.32
C LYS A 106 -9.17 -7.63 1.20
N PRO A 107 -8.06 -7.17 0.60
CA PRO A 107 -7.03 -6.51 1.37
C PRO A 107 -7.50 -5.13 1.85
N LEU A 108 -7.05 -4.72 3.04
CA LEU A 108 -7.28 -3.36 3.52
C LEU A 108 -6.50 -2.32 2.71
N HIS A 109 -5.33 -2.71 2.20
CA HIS A 109 -4.46 -1.89 1.39
C HIS A 109 -4.12 -2.63 0.11
N GLY A 110 -4.17 -1.95 -1.02
CA GLY A 110 -3.82 -2.56 -2.29
C GLY A 110 -2.33 -2.90 -2.42
N VAL A 111 -1.47 -2.15 -1.73
CA VAL A 111 -0.02 -2.37 -1.72
C VAL A 111 0.49 -2.41 -0.28
N LEU A 112 1.47 -3.27 -0.03
CA LEU A 112 2.26 -3.29 1.20
C LEU A 112 3.73 -3.12 0.83
N LEU A 113 4.37 -2.07 1.36
CA LEU A 113 5.80 -1.82 1.18
C LEU A 113 6.56 -2.29 2.41
N GLY A 114 7.34 -3.34 2.22
CA GLY A 114 8.14 -3.97 3.25
C GLY A 114 9.45 -3.23 3.53
N SER A 115 10.18 -3.73 4.51
CA SER A 115 11.52 -3.24 4.86
C SER A 115 12.54 -3.36 3.71
N ASP A 116 12.33 -4.24 2.74
CA ASP A 116 13.09 -4.32 1.50
C ASP A 116 13.02 -3.00 0.72
N PHE A 117 11.81 -2.51 0.47
CA PHE A 117 11.57 -1.25 -0.22
C PHE A 117 11.99 -0.05 0.64
N LEU A 118 11.53 -0.01 1.90
CA LEU A 118 11.75 1.12 2.79
C LEU A 118 13.25 1.39 3.03
N ARG A 119 14.04 0.33 3.22
CA ARG A 119 15.50 0.47 3.38
C ARG A 119 16.18 0.86 2.08
N HIS A 120 15.75 0.30 0.95
CA HIS A 120 16.33 0.61 -0.36
C HIS A 120 16.18 2.10 -0.70
N PHE A 121 15.00 2.67 -0.47
CA PHE A 121 14.72 4.08 -0.79
C PHE A 121 14.96 5.07 0.35
N GLY A 122 15.35 4.58 1.54
CA GLY A 122 15.62 5.42 2.71
C GLY A 122 14.37 6.11 3.25
N ILE A 123 13.22 5.42 3.25
CA ILE A 123 11.96 5.92 3.78
C ILE A 123 11.89 5.66 5.28
N ASN A 124 11.65 6.70 6.06
CA ASN A 124 11.60 6.64 7.52
C ASN A 124 10.19 6.90 8.05
N CYS A 125 9.71 6.02 8.94
CA CYS A 125 8.45 6.19 9.66
C CYS A 125 8.73 6.68 11.08
N HIS A 126 8.46 7.94 11.38
CA HIS A 126 8.62 8.53 12.70
C HIS A 126 7.32 8.45 13.50
N TYR A 127 7.19 7.40 14.32
CA TYR A 127 5.98 7.19 15.14
C TYR A 127 5.80 8.22 16.25
N SER A 128 6.87 8.86 16.73
CA SER A 128 6.80 9.92 17.75
C SER A 128 6.09 11.17 17.24
N THR A 129 6.33 11.54 15.98
CA THR A 129 5.74 12.70 15.30
C THR A 129 4.57 12.32 14.42
N GLN A 130 4.30 11.02 14.23
CA GLN A 130 3.31 10.49 13.29
C GLN A 130 3.55 10.98 11.85
N THR A 131 4.81 10.97 11.42
CA THR A 131 5.21 11.41 10.07
C THR A 131 5.99 10.34 9.32
N ILE A 132 5.89 10.38 7.99
CA ILE A 132 6.71 9.61 7.06
C ILE A 132 7.66 10.59 6.36
N VAL A 133 8.91 10.19 6.20
CA VAL A 133 9.97 11.02 5.62
C VAL A 133 10.63 10.29 4.46
N TRP A 134 10.74 10.96 3.32
CA TRP A 134 11.52 10.49 2.16
C TRP A 134 12.28 11.65 1.52
N GLY A 135 13.61 11.63 1.63
CA GLY A 135 14.45 12.77 1.22
C GLY A 135 14.12 14.02 2.03
N VAL A 136 13.63 15.07 1.37
CA VAL A 136 13.22 16.34 1.99
C VAL A 136 11.73 16.40 2.33
N SER A 137 10.95 15.42 1.87
CA SER A 137 9.50 15.41 2.04
C SER A 137 9.13 14.83 3.40
N ILE A 138 8.20 15.50 4.09
CA ILE A 138 7.66 15.07 5.38
C ILE A 138 6.14 15.11 5.28
N VAL A 139 5.49 13.97 5.45
CA VAL A 139 4.03 13.84 5.33
C VAL A 139 3.43 13.24 6.61
N PRO A 140 2.21 13.64 7.00
CA PRO A 140 1.54 13.01 8.13
C PRO A 140 1.12 11.58 7.78
N MET A 141 1.20 10.68 8.76
CA MET A 141 0.58 9.36 8.71
C MET A 141 -0.95 9.50 8.60
N LEU A 142 -1.60 8.57 7.90
CA LEU A 142 -3.06 8.52 7.75
C LEU A 142 -3.72 7.86 8.96
N SER A 143 -4.90 8.33 9.35
CA SER A 143 -5.79 7.61 10.25
C SER A 143 -6.51 6.47 9.53
N GLN A 144 -7.04 5.53 10.32
CA GLN A 144 -7.88 4.47 9.78
C GLN A 144 -9.07 5.03 8.97
N LYS A 145 -9.71 6.10 9.46
CA LYS A 145 -10.82 6.74 8.73
C LYS A 145 -10.37 7.30 7.39
N GLU A 146 -9.25 8.03 7.35
CA GLU A 146 -8.71 8.57 6.10
C GLU A 146 -8.38 7.45 5.10
N THR A 147 -7.85 6.33 5.58
CA THR A 147 -7.61 5.13 4.76
C THR A 147 -8.92 4.56 4.21
N GLU A 148 -9.95 4.39 5.05
CA GLU A 148 -11.27 3.93 4.66
C GLU A 148 -11.92 4.87 3.63
N TYR A 149 -11.86 6.18 3.85
CA TYR A 149 -12.36 7.19 2.89
C TYR A 149 -11.66 7.07 1.55
N LEU A 150 -10.33 6.97 1.53
CA LEU A 150 -9.57 6.81 0.28
C LEU A 150 -9.97 5.52 -0.46
N ASN A 151 -10.12 4.41 0.26
CA ASN A 151 -10.55 3.14 -0.34
C ASN A 151 -11.97 3.24 -0.91
N ILE A 152 -12.91 3.85 -0.18
CA ILE A 152 -14.29 4.03 -0.61
C ILE A 152 -14.38 4.93 -1.85
N THR A 153 -13.73 6.09 -1.85
CA THR A 153 -13.75 7.02 -2.99
C THR A 153 -13.17 6.38 -4.24
N LYS A 154 -12.16 5.51 -4.11
CA LYS A 154 -11.57 4.78 -5.24
C LYS A 154 -12.51 3.72 -5.80
N HIS A 155 -13.22 2.98 -4.96
CA HIS A 155 -14.24 2.04 -5.41
C HIS A 155 -15.38 2.73 -6.17
N PHE A 156 -15.85 3.89 -5.70
CA PHE A 156 -16.88 4.67 -6.41
C PHE A 156 -16.44 5.11 -7.80
N VAL A 157 -15.20 5.59 -7.95
CA VAL A 157 -14.66 5.96 -9.27
C VAL A 157 -14.56 4.72 -10.17
N ARG A 158 -14.12 3.57 -9.63
CA ARG A 158 -14.01 2.33 -10.41
C ARG A 158 -15.38 1.80 -10.87
N ASP A 159 -16.40 1.85 -10.01
CA ASP A 159 -17.76 1.41 -10.32
C ASP A 159 -18.43 2.33 -11.37
N GLU A 160 -18.22 3.65 -11.31
CA GLU A 160 -18.71 4.58 -12.34
C GLU A 160 -18.08 4.34 -13.73
N TYR A 161 -16.83 3.87 -13.79
CA TYR A 161 -16.15 3.54 -15.04
C TYR A 161 -16.56 2.17 -15.61
N ASP A 162 -16.89 1.18 -14.77
CA ASP A 162 -17.28 -0.17 -15.21
C ASP A 162 -18.77 -0.25 -15.64
N ASP A 163 -19.59 0.68 -15.14
CA ASP A 163 -20.99 0.90 -15.60
C ASP A 163 -21.09 1.80 -16.84
N ASN A 164 -19.98 2.36 -17.33
CA ASN A 164 -19.97 3.08 -18.60
C ASN A 164 -19.98 2.09 -19.78
N PRO A 165 -21.05 2.04 -20.61
CA PRO A 165 -21.12 1.09 -21.74
C PRO A 165 -20.04 1.31 -22.81
N ALA A 166 -19.29 2.40 -22.75
CA ALA A 166 -18.15 2.68 -23.64
C ALA A 166 -16.85 1.97 -23.26
N SER A 167 -16.70 1.45 -22.03
CA SER A 167 -15.46 0.78 -21.56
C SER A 167 -15.40 -0.72 -21.88
N LYS A 168 -16.50 -1.32 -22.40
CA LYS A 168 -16.61 -2.77 -22.65
C LYS A 168 -16.15 -3.26 -24.03
N HIS A 169 -15.60 -2.39 -24.87
CA HIS A 169 -15.06 -2.80 -26.17
C HIS A 169 -13.81 -2.00 -26.58
N VAL A 170 -12.62 -2.55 -26.27
CA VAL A 170 -11.42 -2.53 -27.12
C VAL A 170 -10.65 -3.83 -26.88
#